data_AF-A0A084QQF3-F1
#
_entry.id   AF-A0A084QQF3-F1
#
_cell.length_a   1.000
_cell.length_b   1.000
_cell.length_c   1.000
_cell.angle_alpha   90.00
_cell.angle_beta   90.00
_cell.angle_gamma   90.00
#
_symmetry.space_group_name_H-M   'P 1'
#
loop_
_entity.id
_entity.type
_entity.pdbx_description
1 polymer ?
#
loop_
_entity_poly.entity_id
_entity_poly.type
_entity_poly.pdbx_seq_one_letter_code
_entity_poly.pdbx_strand_id
1 'polypeptide(L)'
;MHVAKRSLLSTFGSIPTVEREHSIMFRNTMEQDYEPLSWLKELPCLDVTTLTNLPREKKIPLLNVFATIRQHFIQDLGAQWKAQPEDDRLCQETVEWIHNEVEPALGPVNKWFLLSTDLGVSFTERIFEGFNHETKFRIAKFVIVAIYLKDLIETHADVAAEAETFLIESMLRSQLDLPPMELYKKVSVELACHVSDPVVGNLLLQVCVTFVEDCVLQRRNDQDQTTPFLVQDTSHSLANDSARNSLVGCGFIVPRLVDADYTVKGGDSALLSYALPGWLRGKSVLGVGFCITTFGTPGEFDLPTMLWMDALPDMQTYLEHVNDLMSLCTELAVHDCTSNIAIMTKERRQHDTPGTAPDGGWCLRDTLNEVHSKILDAKIRVDKTFRPNPDAWYNDDGIVRNLAQLVALCKGGAPTDLSQDDVRGALTKAVWERHLKAYVAWHDSTPSHRKFKISDQFTSKAAESFEGWTSG
;
A
#
# COMPACT_ATOMS: atom_id res chain seq x y z
N MET A 1 63.06 38.97 12.37
CA MET A 1 63.47 37.55 12.27
C MET A 1 63.13 36.86 13.57
N HIS A 2 62.24 35.87 13.51
CA HIS A 2 61.68 35.02 14.58
C HIS A 2 61.20 35.68 15.89
N VAL A 3 59.87 35.83 15.98
CA VAL A 3 59.13 36.18 17.20
C VAL A 3 58.58 34.90 17.88
N ALA A 4 58.57 34.99 19.20
CA ALA A 4 58.29 34.03 20.26
C ALA A 4 57.12 33.03 20.09
N LYS A 5 57.37 31.81 20.59
CA LYS A 5 56.39 30.81 21.02
C LYS A 5 55.76 31.21 22.37
N ARG A 6 54.43 31.27 22.44
CA ARG A 6 53.65 30.84 23.62
C ARG A 6 52.16 30.67 23.29
N SER A 7 51.64 29.50 23.70
CA SER A 7 50.33 29.24 24.30
C SER A 7 49.05 29.41 23.49
N LEU A 8 48.31 28.31 23.31
CA LEU A 8 46.92 28.13 23.75
C LEU A 8 46.50 26.66 23.57
N LEU A 9 46.75 25.86 24.61
CA LEU A 9 46.02 24.64 24.92
C LEU A 9 44.97 24.99 25.99
N SER A 10 43.84 24.29 25.96
CA SER A 10 42.67 24.34 26.87
C SER A 10 41.53 25.28 26.48
N THR A 11 40.54 24.73 25.76
CA THR A 11 39.15 24.52 26.25
C THR A 11 38.35 23.84 25.14
N PHE A 12 38.40 22.50 25.08
CA PHE A 12 37.32 21.74 24.45
C PHE A 12 36.37 21.35 25.58
N GLY A 13 35.20 22.00 25.59
CA GLY A 13 34.10 21.63 26.46
C GLY A 13 33.67 20.20 26.18
N SER A 14 33.44 19.46 27.25
CA SER A 14 32.80 18.15 27.23
C SER A 14 31.46 18.22 26.50
N ILE A 15 31.34 17.45 25.41
CA ILE A 15 30.06 17.14 24.77
C ILE A 15 29.17 16.42 25.81
N PRO A 16 27.88 16.80 25.98
CA PRO A 16 27.00 16.16 26.95
C PRO A 16 26.87 14.66 26.67
N THR A 17 26.92 13.85 27.73
CA THR A 17 26.83 12.38 27.71
C THR A 17 25.54 11.84 27.05
N VAL A 18 24.51 12.67 26.89
CA VAL A 18 23.22 12.32 26.28
C VAL A 18 23.32 12.06 24.77
N GLU A 19 24.18 12.78 24.03
CA GLU A 19 24.38 12.55 22.59
C GLU A 19 25.02 11.19 22.28
N ARG A 20 25.85 10.68 23.21
CA ARG A 20 26.49 9.37 23.07
C ARG A 20 25.52 8.22 23.34
N GLU A 21 24.66 8.33 24.33
CA GLU A 21 23.70 7.25 24.67
C GLU A 21 22.58 7.12 23.63
N HIS A 22 22.12 8.22 23.04
CA HIS A 22 21.09 8.19 21.99
C HIS A 22 21.61 7.75 20.61
N SER A 23 22.86 8.12 20.26
CA SER A 23 23.52 7.60 19.05
C SER A 23 23.86 6.10 19.16
N ILE A 24 24.09 5.60 20.38
CA ILE A 24 24.28 4.16 20.65
C ILE A 24 22.93 3.41 20.58
N MET A 25 21.81 3.98 21.05
CA MET A 25 20.48 3.37 20.85
C MET A 25 20.10 3.25 19.36
N PHE A 26 20.42 4.26 18.54
CA PHE A 26 20.11 4.25 17.11
C PHE A 26 21.04 3.34 16.28
N ARG A 27 22.29 3.12 16.74
CA ARG A 27 23.21 2.14 16.13
C ARG A 27 22.87 0.70 16.55
N ASN A 28 22.50 0.47 17.79
CA ASN A 28 22.21 -0.88 18.29
C ASN A 28 20.93 -1.51 17.70
N THR A 29 20.02 -0.73 17.11
CA THR A 29 18.83 -1.25 16.40
C THR A 29 19.09 -1.66 14.95
N MET A 30 20.22 -1.27 14.33
CA MET A 30 20.52 -1.62 12.94
C MET A 30 21.45 -2.84 12.78
N GLU A 31 22.09 -3.31 13.84
CA GLU A 31 22.97 -4.50 13.85
C GLU A 31 22.42 -5.65 14.71
N GLN A 32 21.13 -5.63 15.08
CA GLN A 32 20.51 -6.82 15.67
C GLN A 32 20.34 -7.87 14.58
N ASP A 33 21.06 -8.99 14.72
CA ASP A 33 20.69 -10.25 14.08
C ASP A 33 19.22 -10.52 14.46
N TYR A 34 18.30 -10.26 13.53
CA TYR A 34 16.89 -10.51 13.74
C TYR A 34 16.71 -12.02 13.89
N GLU A 35 16.65 -12.50 15.13
CA GLU A 35 16.25 -13.87 15.39
C GLU A 35 14.83 -14.08 14.81
N PRO A 36 14.58 -15.20 14.10
CA PRO A 36 13.24 -15.56 13.66
C PRO A 36 12.28 -15.42 14.84
N LEU A 37 11.22 -14.64 14.64
CA LEU A 37 10.28 -14.23 15.68
C LEU A 37 9.96 -15.42 16.57
N SER A 38 10.39 -15.37 17.82
CA SER A 38 10.31 -16.52 18.74
C SER A 38 8.87 -17.03 18.88
N TRP A 39 7.89 -16.14 18.71
CA TRP A 39 6.47 -16.44 18.74
C TRP A 39 5.94 -17.14 17.47
N LEU A 40 6.59 -16.99 16.30
CA LEU A 40 6.21 -17.76 15.09
C LEU A 40 6.57 -19.25 15.23
N LYS A 41 7.48 -19.63 16.13
CA LYS A 41 7.85 -21.03 16.37
C LYS A 41 6.68 -21.87 16.91
N GLU A 42 5.65 -21.23 17.45
CA GLU A 42 4.46 -21.88 18.00
C GLU A 42 3.38 -22.19 16.95
N LEU A 43 3.43 -21.57 15.76
CA LEU A 43 2.45 -21.78 14.68
C LEU A 43 2.59 -23.18 14.08
N PRO A 44 1.57 -24.05 14.06
CA PRO A 44 1.71 -25.32 13.33
C PRO A 44 2.17 -25.10 11.88
N CYS A 45 3.10 -25.92 11.39
CA CYS A 45 3.53 -25.89 10.00
C CYS A 45 2.39 -26.37 9.11
N LEU A 46 1.60 -25.42 8.62
CA LEU A 46 0.40 -25.69 7.83
C LEU A 46 0.68 -25.49 6.35
N ASP A 47 0.16 -26.42 5.55
CA ASP A 47 -0.01 -26.25 4.12
C ASP A 47 -1.24 -25.36 3.87
N VAL A 48 -1.11 -24.40 2.96
CA VAL A 48 -2.20 -23.49 2.59
C VAL A 48 -3.41 -24.23 2.02
N THR A 49 -3.18 -25.34 1.31
CA THR A 49 -4.27 -26.22 0.81
C THR A 49 -5.03 -26.90 1.94
N THR A 50 -4.39 -27.06 3.10
CA THR A 50 -5.07 -27.57 4.30
C THR A 50 -5.95 -26.48 4.90
N LEU A 51 -5.48 -25.22 4.97
CA LEU A 51 -6.21 -24.10 5.59
C LEU A 51 -7.60 -23.87 4.99
N THR A 52 -7.70 -23.95 3.67
CA THR A 52 -8.94 -23.68 2.93
C THR A 52 -9.96 -24.79 3.15
N ASN A 53 -9.51 -26.02 3.40
CA ASN A 53 -10.33 -27.19 3.68
C ASN A 53 -10.51 -27.50 5.17
N LEU A 54 -9.91 -26.69 6.07
CA LEU A 54 -10.03 -26.92 7.51
C LEU A 54 -11.48 -26.72 7.98
N PRO A 55 -12.04 -27.67 8.76
CA PRO A 55 -13.29 -27.45 9.48
C PRO A 55 -13.23 -26.19 10.32
N ARG A 56 -14.38 -25.50 10.44
CA ARG A 56 -14.48 -24.22 11.15
C ARG A 56 -13.93 -24.30 12.57
N GLU A 57 -14.09 -25.41 13.28
CA GLU A 57 -13.59 -25.58 14.65
C GLU A 57 -12.06 -25.56 14.72
N LYS A 58 -11.37 -26.04 13.67
CA LYS A 58 -9.90 -26.04 13.58
C LYS A 58 -9.34 -24.71 13.07
N LYS A 59 -10.15 -23.88 12.42
CA LYS A 59 -9.76 -22.53 12.01
C LYS A 59 -9.66 -21.56 13.19
N ILE A 60 -10.52 -21.71 14.21
CA ILE A 60 -10.57 -20.77 15.36
C ILE A 60 -9.20 -20.62 16.06
N PRO A 61 -8.48 -21.71 16.42
CA PRO A 61 -7.14 -21.58 17.00
C PRO A 61 -6.18 -20.81 16.09
N LEU A 62 -6.26 -21.01 14.78
CA LEU A 62 -5.39 -20.32 13.82
C LEU A 62 -5.72 -18.84 13.71
N LEU A 63 -7.01 -18.49 13.66
CA LEU A 63 -7.44 -17.09 13.71
C LEU A 63 -6.95 -16.40 14.98
N ASN A 64 -6.94 -17.09 16.14
CA ASN A 64 -6.38 -16.54 17.37
C ASN A 64 -4.87 -16.35 17.30
N VAL A 65 -4.13 -17.26 16.66
CA VAL A 65 -2.70 -17.03 16.43
C VAL A 65 -2.52 -15.81 15.53
N PHE A 66 -3.21 -15.71 14.38
CA PHE A 66 -3.12 -14.54 13.51
C PHE A 66 -3.48 -13.23 14.21
N ALA A 67 -4.48 -13.22 15.08
CA ALA A 67 -4.80 -12.07 15.91
C ALA A 67 -3.63 -11.70 16.85
N THR A 68 -2.92 -12.69 17.39
CA THR A 68 -1.72 -12.49 18.21
C THR A 68 -0.55 -11.93 17.38
N ILE A 69 -0.32 -12.48 16.19
CA ILE A 69 0.69 -11.98 15.23
C ILE A 69 0.44 -10.51 14.92
N ARG A 70 -0.80 -10.20 14.56
CA ARG A 70 -1.28 -8.84 14.30
C ARG A 70 -1.05 -7.92 15.49
N GLN A 71 -1.38 -8.37 16.70
CA GLN A 71 -1.20 -7.58 17.91
C GLN A 71 0.28 -7.28 18.19
N HIS A 72 1.17 -8.27 18.02
CA HIS A 72 2.61 -8.05 18.13
C HIS A 72 3.10 -7.05 17.09
N PHE A 73 2.65 -7.20 15.85
CA PHE A 73 3.01 -6.28 14.78
C PHE A 73 2.56 -4.83 15.06
N ILE A 74 1.33 -4.64 15.57
CA ILE A 74 0.82 -3.33 16.02
C ILE A 74 1.70 -2.76 17.15
N GLN A 75 2.11 -3.59 18.11
CA GLN A 75 2.97 -3.21 19.22
C GLN A 75 4.37 -2.79 18.76
N ASP A 76 4.98 -3.57 17.85
CA ASP A 76 6.33 -3.32 17.32
C ASP A 76 6.37 -2.02 16.51
N LEU A 77 5.28 -1.67 15.85
CA LEU A 77 5.14 -0.38 15.16
C LEU A 77 4.86 0.81 16.09
N GLY A 78 4.76 0.57 17.40
CA GLY A 78 4.51 1.60 18.40
C GLY A 78 3.18 2.33 18.15
N ALA A 79 2.20 1.64 17.58
CA ALA A 79 0.93 2.24 17.18
C ALA A 79 0.02 2.47 18.39
N GLN A 80 0.34 3.48 19.21
CA GLN A 80 -0.67 4.17 20.01
C GLN A 80 -1.37 5.19 19.11
N TRP A 81 -2.19 4.69 18.17
CA TRP A 81 -3.00 5.57 17.33
C TRP A 81 -4.32 5.86 18.04
N LYS A 82 -4.61 7.14 18.25
CA LYS A 82 -5.90 7.58 18.76
C LYS A 82 -6.79 7.92 17.58
N ALA A 83 -7.95 7.27 17.50
CA ALA A 83 -8.93 7.60 16.49
C ALA A 83 -9.32 9.06 16.55
N GLN A 84 -9.16 9.74 15.41
CA GLN A 84 -9.69 11.08 15.22
C GLN A 84 -11.21 11.03 15.14
N PRO A 85 -11.90 12.15 15.45
CA PRO A 85 -13.31 12.26 15.15
C PRO A 85 -13.56 12.10 13.65
N GLU A 86 -14.75 11.59 13.33
CA GLU A 86 -15.26 11.49 11.96
C GLU A 86 -15.27 12.87 11.29
N ASP A 87 -15.00 12.90 9.97
CA ASP A 87 -14.99 14.13 9.18
C ASP A 87 -16.39 14.31 8.57
N ASP A 88 -17.29 14.91 9.35
CA ASP A 88 -18.70 15.12 8.97
C ASP A 88 -18.83 15.79 7.60
N ARG A 89 -17.92 16.73 7.30
CA ARG A 89 -17.89 17.45 6.03
C ARG A 89 -17.54 16.51 4.87
N LEU A 90 -16.51 15.67 5.04
CA LEU A 90 -16.14 14.68 4.03
C LEU A 90 -17.29 13.71 3.75
N CYS A 91 -18.01 13.28 4.80
CA CYS A 91 -19.16 12.40 4.66
C CYS A 91 -20.32 13.08 3.89
N GLN A 92 -20.66 14.33 4.23
CA GLN A 92 -21.71 15.10 3.54
C GLN A 92 -21.38 15.32 2.06
N GLU A 93 -20.17 15.80 1.75
CA GLU A 93 -19.77 16.04 0.36
C GLU A 93 -19.68 14.74 -0.44
N THR A 94 -19.36 13.60 0.20
CA THR A 94 -19.41 12.28 -0.45
C THR A 94 -20.83 11.89 -0.82
N VAL A 95 -21.82 12.11 0.06
CA VAL A 95 -23.23 11.87 -0.25
C VAL A 95 -23.71 12.78 -1.40
N GLU A 96 -23.34 14.06 -1.39
CA GLU A 96 -23.67 14.99 -2.47
C GLU A 96 -23.05 14.56 -3.81
N TRP A 97 -21.79 14.14 -3.81
CA TRP A 97 -21.13 13.60 -4.99
C TRP A 97 -21.80 12.35 -5.53
N ILE A 98 -22.26 11.45 -4.65
CA ILE A 98 -23.01 10.26 -5.06
C ILE A 98 -24.27 10.67 -5.83
N HIS A 99 -25.09 11.55 -5.27
CA HIS A 99 -26.33 11.98 -5.92
C HIS A 99 -26.10 12.78 -7.21
N ASN A 100 -25.07 13.63 -7.23
CA ASN A 100 -24.85 14.57 -8.32
C ASN A 100 -24.02 13.99 -9.48
N GLU A 101 -23.17 13.00 -9.22
CA GLU A 101 -22.25 12.47 -10.22
C GLU A 101 -22.30 10.95 -10.38
N VAL A 102 -22.41 10.19 -9.29
CA VAL A 102 -22.38 8.72 -9.35
C VAL A 102 -23.72 8.16 -9.84
N GLU A 103 -24.84 8.55 -9.23
CA GLU A 103 -26.17 8.04 -9.61
C GLU A 103 -26.54 8.39 -11.07
N PRO A 104 -26.23 9.59 -11.59
CA PRO A 104 -26.42 9.89 -13.01
C PRO A 104 -25.57 9.02 -13.94
N ALA A 105 -24.38 8.58 -13.51
CA ALA A 105 -23.47 7.77 -14.33
C ALA A 105 -23.79 6.27 -14.25
N LEU A 106 -24.07 5.75 -13.05
CA LEU A 106 -24.21 4.32 -12.78
C LEU A 106 -25.66 3.87 -12.59
N GLY A 107 -26.61 4.81 -12.49
CA GLY A 107 -27.94 4.55 -11.94
C GLY A 107 -27.93 4.49 -10.41
N PRO A 108 -29.04 4.06 -9.78
CA PRO A 108 -29.13 3.97 -8.32
C PRO A 108 -27.98 3.16 -7.73
N VAL A 109 -27.30 3.71 -6.71
CA VAL A 109 -26.17 3.03 -6.08
C VAL A 109 -26.60 1.74 -5.40
N ASN A 110 -25.86 0.66 -5.65
CA ASN A 110 -26.13 -0.64 -5.06
C ASN A 110 -25.40 -0.80 -3.70
N LYS A 111 -25.69 -1.90 -3.00
CA LYS A 111 -25.09 -2.22 -1.70
C LYS A 111 -23.56 -2.27 -1.74
N TRP A 112 -22.95 -2.75 -2.83
CA TRP A 112 -21.51 -2.88 -2.96
C TRP A 112 -20.83 -1.51 -3.07
N PHE A 113 -21.42 -0.59 -3.83
CA PHE A 113 -20.95 0.79 -3.91
C PHE A 113 -21.04 1.49 -2.55
N LEU A 114 -22.12 1.28 -1.80
CA LEU A 114 -22.27 1.86 -0.46
C LEU A 114 -21.27 1.29 0.56
N LEU A 115 -20.98 -0.01 0.51
CA LEU A 115 -19.92 -0.62 1.33
C LEU A 115 -18.54 -0.06 0.97
N SER A 116 -18.26 0.07 -0.34
CA SER A 116 -17.04 0.70 -0.84
C SER A 116 -16.93 2.16 -0.40
N THR A 117 -18.06 2.86 -0.33
CA THR A 117 -18.16 4.24 0.16
C THR A 117 -17.76 4.33 1.63
N ASP A 118 -18.38 3.52 2.50
CA ASP A 118 -18.05 3.53 3.93
C ASP A 118 -16.58 3.17 4.20
N LEU A 119 -16.06 2.17 3.48
CA LEU A 119 -14.65 1.77 3.56
C LEU A 119 -13.71 2.86 3.06
N GLY A 120 -13.97 3.43 1.89
CA GLY A 120 -13.10 4.42 1.26
C GLY A 120 -13.06 5.75 2.02
N VAL A 121 -14.18 6.20 2.59
CA VAL A 121 -14.19 7.39 3.46
C VAL A 121 -13.48 7.09 4.78
N SER A 122 -13.76 5.95 5.41
CA SER A 122 -13.10 5.56 6.68
C SER A 122 -11.59 5.41 6.52
N PHE A 123 -11.14 4.83 5.40
CA PHE A 123 -9.73 4.78 5.02
C PHE A 123 -9.16 6.19 4.92
N THR A 124 -9.78 7.02 4.09
CA THR A 124 -9.24 8.35 3.78
C THR A 124 -9.12 9.25 5.01
N GLU A 125 -10.11 9.27 5.90
CA GLU A 125 -10.07 10.10 7.12
C GLU A 125 -8.89 9.77 8.02
N ARG A 126 -8.56 8.48 8.14
CA ARG A 126 -7.56 8.00 9.07
C ARG A 126 -6.17 8.07 8.48
N ILE A 127 -6.02 7.60 7.25
CA ILE A 127 -4.72 7.52 6.57
C ILE A 127 -4.19 8.91 6.23
N PHE A 128 -5.06 9.81 5.80
CA PHE A 128 -4.70 11.17 5.38
C PHE A 128 -5.02 12.20 6.47
N GLU A 129 -4.70 11.85 7.71
CA GLU A 129 -4.91 12.71 8.88
C GLU A 129 -3.99 13.94 8.84
N GLY A 130 -4.59 15.14 8.76
CA GLY A 130 -3.88 16.42 8.60
C GLY A 130 -3.84 16.93 7.16
N PHE A 131 -4.33 16.15 6.20
CA PHE A 131 -4.49 16.64 4.83
C PHE A 131 -5.65 17.64 4.76
N ASN A 132 -5.56 18.58 3.82
CA ASN A 132 -6.66 19.50 3.57
C ASN A 132 -7.89 18.74 3.06
N HIS A 133 -9.06 19.32 3.31
CA HIS A 133 -10.35 18.72 2.98
C HIS A 133 -10.47 18.33 1.50
N GLU A 134 -10.08 19.21 0.59
CA GLU A 134 -10.17 18.97 -0.86
C GLU A 134 -9.35 17.74 -1.30
N THR A 135 -8.13 17.60 -0.77
CA THR A 135 -7.26 16.46 -1.06
C THR A 135 -7.86 15.17 -0.53
N LYS A 136 -8.35 15.17 0.71
CA LYS A 136 -9.07 14.02 1.26
C LYS A 136 -10.26 13.66 0.38
N PHE A 137 -11.05 14.64 -0.05
CA PHE A 137 -12.23 14.36 -0.86
C PHE A 137 -11.91 13.69 -2.20
N ARG A 138 -10.87 14.17 -2.92
CA ARG A 138 -10.41 13.54 -4.16
C ARG A 138 -9.88 12.12 -3.95
N ILE A 139 -9.11 11.90 -2.88
CA ILE A 139 -8.61 10.57 -2.51
C ILE A 139 -9.77 9.64 -2.16
N ALA A 140 -10.77 10.12 -1.40
CA ALA A 140 -11.95 9.33 -1.05
C ALA A 140 -12.69 8.88 -2.30
N LYS A 141 -13.01 9.78 -3.23
CA LYS A 141 -13.65 9.42 -4.52
C LYS A 141 -12.88 8.30 -5.23
N PHE A 142 -11.56 8.45 -5.35
CA PHE A 142 -10.71 7.46 -6.01
C PHE A 142 -10.75 6.11 -5.31
N VAL A 143 -10.53 6.06 -3.99
CA VAL A 143 -10.51 4.82 -3.21
C VAL A 143 -11.86 4.10 -3.25
N ILE A 144 -12.97 4.85 -3.14
CA ILE A 144 -14.33 4.29 -3.21
C ILE A 144 -14.56 3.60 -4.56
N VAL A 145 -14.24 4.26 -5.66
CA VAL A 145 -14.45 3.70 -7.01
C VAL A 145 -13.47 2.56 -7.27
N ALA A 146 -12.24 2.63 -6.79
CA ALA A 146 -11.25 1.55 -6.93
C ALA A 146 -11.71 0.26 -6.23
N ILE A 147 -12.18 0.35 -4.98
CA ILE A 147 -12.73 -0.80 -4.24
C ILE A 147 -13.94 -1.38 -4.97
N TYR A 148 -14.88 -0.52 -5.36
CA TYR A 148 -16.09 -0.94 -6.07
C TYR A 148 -15.77 -1.63 -7.41
N LEU A 149 -14.82 -1.08 -8.17
CA LEU A 149 -14.43 -1.62 -9.46
C LEU A 149 -13.74 -2.97 -9.34
N LYS A 150 -12.84 -3.15 -8.35
CA LYS A 150 -12.21 -4.44 -8.07
C LYS A 150 -13.26 -5.51 -7.84
N ASP A 151 -14.18 -5.24 -6.91
CA ASP A 151 -15.27 -6.15 -6.57
C ASP A 151 -16.15 -6.49 -7.79
N LEU A 152 -16.44 -5.50 -8.64
CA LEU A 152 -17.20 -5.71 -9.88
C LEU A 152 -16.45 -6.62 -10.86
N ILE A 153 -15.17 -6.36 -11.14
CA ILE A 153 -14.36 -7.15 -12.07
C ILE A 153 -14.22 -8.59 -11.56
N GLU A 154 -13.98 -8.78 -10.26
CA GLU A 154 -13.83 -10.12 -9.66
C GLU A 154 -15.14 -10.91 -9.63
N THR A 155 -16.29 -10.24 -9.58
CA THR A 155 -17.60 -10.90 -9.49
C THR A 155 -18.28 -11.08 -10.85
N HIS A 156 -18.18 -10.11 -11.76
CA HIS A 156 -18.94 -10.05 -13.02
C HIS A 156 -18.06 -10.28 -14.27
N ALA A 157 -18.36 -11.34 -15.04
CA ALA A 157 -17.53 -11.77 -16.16
C ALA A 157 -17.57 -10.82 -17.36
N ASP A 158 -18.74 -10.24 -17.63
CA ASP A 158 -18.99 -9.21 -18.62
C ASP A 158 -18.14 -7.96 -18.32
N VAL A 159 -18.17 -7.49 -17.07
CA VAL A 159 -17.35 -6.34 -16.63
C VAL A 159 -15.85 -6.63 -16.78
N ALA A 160 -15.41 -7.84 -16.48
CA ALA A 160 -14.00 -8.21 -16.64
C ALA A 160 -13.55 -8.26 -18.11
N ALA A 161 -14.39 -8.75 -19.02
CA ALA A 161 -14.11 -8.76 -20.46
C ALA A 161 -14.05 -7.33 -21.03
N GLU A 162 -14.93 -6.44 -20.54
CA GLU A 162 -14.90 -5.03 -20.88
C GLU A 162 -13.70 -4.32 -20.26
N ALA A 163 -13.29 -4.65 -19.04
CA ALA A 163 -12.08 -4.14 -18.40
C ALA A 163 -10.80 -4.56 -19.14
N GLU A 164 -10.76 -5.79 -19.66
CA GLU A 164 -9.68 -6.22 -20.56
C GLU A 164 -9.65 -5.39 -21.85
N THR A 165 -10.82 -5.14 -22.43
CA THR A 165 -10.96 -4.27 -23.59
C THR A 165 -10.51 -2.84 -23.26
N PHE A 166 -10.83 -2.33 -22.06
CA PHE A 166 -10.37 -1.03 -21.56
C PHE A 166 -8.85 -0.92 -21.49
N LEU A 167 -8.11 -1.96 -21.12
CA LEU A 167 -6.64 -1.90 -21.10
C LEU A 167 -6.07 -1.69 -22.51
N ILE A 168 -6.71 -2.28 -23.52
CA ILE A 168 -6.36 -2.11 -24.93
C ILE A 168 -6.81 -0.73 -25.44
N GLU A 169 -8.02 -0.30 -25.08
CA GLU A 169 -8.67 0.91 -25.60
C GLU A 169 -8.26 2.20 -24.87
N SER A 170 -7.86 2.15 -23.60
CA SER A 170 -7.36 3.32 -22.84
C SER A 170 -6.09 3.90 -23.47
N MET A 171 -5.36 3.11 -24.25
CA MET A 171 -4.25 3.58 -25.09
C MET A 171 -4.70 4.25 -26.40
N LEU A 172 -5.96 4.08 -26.83
CA LEU A 172 -6.42 4.37 -28.19
C LEU A 172 -7.68 5.26 -28.30
N ARG A 173 -8.53 5.38 -27.26
CA ARG A 173 -9.84 6.07 -27.34
C ARG A 173 -10.11 7.05 -26.19
N SER A 174 -10.94 8.06 -26.49
CA SER A 174 -11.34 9.10 -25.53
C SER A 174 -12.54 8.74 -24.65
N GLN A 175 -13.36 7.76 -25.02
CA GLN A 175 -14.60 7.39 -24.33
C GLN A 175 -14.79 5.86 -24.32
N LEU A 176 -15.22 5.33 -23.17
CA LEU A 176 -15.53 3.92 -22.95
C LEU A 176 -17.04 3.74 -22.78
N ASP A 177 -17.54 2.59 -23.21
CA ASP A 177 -18.96 2.24 -23.13
C ASP A 177 -19.35 1.57 -21.79
N LEU A 178 -18.46 1.54 -20.80
CA LEU A 178 -18.67 0.95 -19.47
C LEU A 178 -18.68 2.05 -18.37
N PRO A 179 -19.86 2.40 -17.80
CA PRO A 179 -19.98 3.54 -16.89
C PRO A 179 -19.10 3.48 -15.62
N PRO A 180 -18.95 2.34 -14.91
CA PRO A 180 -18.02 2.22 -13.78
C PRO A 180 -16.57 2.54 -14.17
N MET A 181 -16.16 2.19 -15.39
CA MET A 181 -14.80 2.44 -15.86
C MET A 181 -14.57 3.89 -16.26
N GLU A 182 -15.54 4.53 -16.89
CA GLU A 182 -15.49 5.97 -17.13
C GLU A 182 -15.45 6.75 -15.81
N LEU A 183 -16.21 6.33 -14.79
CA LEU A 183 -16.16 6.94 -13.46
C LEU A 183 -14.76 6.76 -12.84
N TYR A 184 -14.18 5.56 -12.90
CA TYR A 184 -12.84 5.28 -12.39
C TYR A 184 -11.76 6.12 -13.09
N LYS A 185 -11.81 6.19 -14.42
CA LYS A 185 -10.92 7.04 -15.23
C LYS A 185 -11.07 8.51 -14.84
N LYS A 186 -12.30 9.02 -14.69
CA LYS A 186 -12.56 10.40 -14.29
C LYS A 186 -11.92 10.72 -12.94
N VAL A 187 -12.18 9.92 -11.90
CA VAL A 187 -11.64 10.18 -10.56
C VAL A 187 -10.12 9.98 -10.50
N SER A 188 -9.57 9.05 -11.30
CA SER A 188 -8.12 8.85 -11.43
C SER A 188 -7.43 10.06 -12.06
N VAL A 189 -8.01 10.63 -13.12
CA VAL A 189 -7.50 11.85 -13.76
C VAL A 189 -7.64 13.07 -12.84
N GLU A 190 -8.78 13.21 -12.15
CA GLU A 190 -8.99 14.28 -11.15
C GLU A 190 -7.91 14.25 -10.06
N LEU A 191 -7.57 13.05 -9.56
CA LEU A 191 -6.56 12.87 -8.53
C LEU A 191 -5.13 13.07 -9.07
N ALA A 192 -4.80 12.54 -10.25
CA ALA A 192 -3.50 12.72 -10.88
C ALA A 192 -3.20 14.19 -11.21
N CYS A 193 -4.20 14.93 -11.70
CA CYS A 193 -4.10 16.37 -11.92
C CYS A 193 -4.01 17.16 -10.60
N HIS A 194 -4.37 16.56 -9.48
CA HIS A 194 -4.16 17.15 -8.16
C HIS A 194 -2.71 17.07 -7.73
N VAL A 195 -1.93 16.08 -8.18
CA VAL A 195 -0.52 15.91 -7.79
C VAL A 195 0.33 17.09 -8.28
N SER A 196 1.15 17.66 -7.39
CA SER A 196 1.96 18.86 -7.64
C SER A 196 2.95 18.68 -8.80
N ASP A 197 3.55 17.49 -8.90
CA ASP A 197 4.53 17.14 -9.94
C ASP A 197 3.84 16.34 -11.07
N PRO A 198 3.80 16.87 -12.31
CA PRO A 198 3.16 16.19 -13.44
C PRO A 198 3.76 14.82 -13.78
N VAL A 199 5.06 14.60 -13.52
CA VAL A 199 5.71 13.29 -13.75
C VAL A 199 5.15 12.27 -12.76
N VAL A 200 5.00 12.68 -11.51
CA VAL A 200 4.41 11.86 -10.45
C VAL A 200 2.91 11.63 -10.70
N GLY A 201 2.18 12.65 -11.16
CA GLY A 201 0.78 12.51 -11.57
C GLY A 201 0.61 11.49 -12.71
N ASN A 202 1.50 11.49 -13.69
CA ASN A 202 1.52 10.48 -14.76
C ASN A 202 1.84 9.07 -14.23
N LEU A 203 2.75 8.94 -13.26
CA LEU A 203 3.02 7.66 -12.61
C LEU A 203 1.77 7.15 -11.86
N LEU A 204 1.02 8.03 -11.19
CA LEU A 204 -0.23 7.65 -10.55
C LEU A 204 -1.24 7.10 -11.56
N LEU A 205 -1.39 7.73 -12.73
CA LEU A 205 -2.26 7.21 -13.79
C LEU A 205 -1.84 5.82 -14.27
N GLN A 206 -0.53 5.57 -14.39
CA GLN A 206 -0.03 4.24 -14.75
C GLN A 206 -0.40 3.20 -13.69
N VAL A 207 -0.25 3.53 -12.40
CA VAL A 207 -0.67 2.67 -11.30
C VAL A 207 -2.16 2.36 -11.37
N CYS A 208 -3.00 3.34 -11.71
CA CYS A 208 -4.44 3.13 -11.89
C CYS A 208 -4.76 2.14 -13.04
N VAL A 209 -4.02 2.21 -14.15
CA VAL A 209 -4.20 1.26 -15.27
C VAL A 209 -3.74 -0.14 -14.86
N THR A 210 -2.58 -0.25 -14.22
CA THR A 210 -2.03 -1.53 -13.75
C THR A 210 -2.92 -2.20 -12.72
N PHE A 211 -3.61 -1.42 -11.87
CA PHE A 211 -4.59 -1.94 -10.92
C PHE A 211 -5.76 -2.66 -11.63
N VAL A 212 -6.28 -2.10 -12.72
CA VAL A 212 -7.36 -2.73 -13.49
C VAL A 212 -6.87 -4.02 -14.17
N GLU A 213 -5.66 -3.99 -14.73
CA GLU A 213 -5.01 -5.19 -15.30
C GLU A 213 -4.93 -6.31 -14.27
N ASP A 214 -4.54 -5.98 -13.05
CA ASP A 214 -4.43 -6.95 -11.99
C ASP A 214 -5.79 -7.53 -11.56
N CYS A 215 -6.83 -6.70 -11.40
CA CYS A 215 -8.17 -7.19 -11.08
C CYS A 215 -8.65 -8.22 -12.13
N VAL A 216 -8.37 -8.00 -13.41
CA VAL A 216 -8.68 -8.95 -14.49
C VAL A 216 -7.87 -10.24 -14.37
N LEU A 217 -6.57 -10.14 -14.05
CA LEU A 217 -5.70 -11.30 -13.84
C LEU A 217 -6.11 -12.13 -12.62
N GLN A 218 -6.48 -11.50 -11.51
CA GLN A 218 -6.97 -12.18 -10.31
C GLN A 218 -8.24 -13.00 -10.62
N ARG A 219 -9.20 -12.41 -11.32
CA ARG A 219 -10.41 -13.13 -11.75
C ARG A 219 -10.08 -14.39 -12.58
N ARG A 220 -9.15 -14.28 -13.53
CA ARG A 220 -8.73 -15.43 -14.37
C ARG A 220 -8.15 -16.55 -13.51
N ASN A 221 -7.31 -16.21 -12.54
CA ASN A 221 -6.73 -17.17 -11.61
C ASN A 221 -7.79 -17.92 -10.79
N ASP A 222 -8.87 -17.26 -10.41
CA ASP A 222 -9.98 -17.89 -9.69
C ASP A 222 -10.76 -18.90 -10.52
N GLN A 223 -10.92 -18.64 -11.82
CA GLN A 223 -11.64 -19.55 -12.73
C GLN A 223 -10.80 -20.77 -13.10
N ASP A 224 -9.48 -20.60 -13.26
CA ASP A 224 -8.56 -21.62 -13.74
C ASP A 224 -7.95 -22.51 -12.65
N GLN A 225 -8.54 -22.59 -11.45
CA GLN A 225 -8.05 -23.48 -10.38
C GLN A 225 -7.96 -24.98 -10.78
N THR A 226 -8.46 -25.37 -11.96
CA THR A 226 -8.32 -26.72 -12.53
C THR A 226 -7.14 -26.90 -13.51
N THR A 227 -6.50 -25.82 -13.95
CA THR A 227 -5.39 -25.86 -14.92
C THR A 227 -4.15 -25.18 -14.31
N PRO A 228 -3.00 -25.88 -14.17
CA PRO A 228 -1.78 -25.26 -13.68
C PRO A 228 -1.40 -24.09 -14.60
N PHE A 229 -1.24 -22.91 -14.00
CA PHE A 229 -0.88 -21.69 -14.71
C PHE A 229 0.48 -21.87 -15.40
N LEU A 230 0.48 -22.12 -16.71
CA LEU A 230 1.71 -22.07 -17.50
C LEU A 230 2.01 -20.59 -17.75
N VAL A 231 2.82 -20.01 -16.87
CA VAL A 231 3.37 -18.63 -16.92
C VAL A 231 3.91 -18.26 -18.32
N GLN A 232 4.23 -19.26 -19.15
CA GLN A 232 4.65 -19.08 -20.54
C GLN A 232 3.60 -18.40 -21.42
N ASP A 233 2.30 -18.63 -21.26
CA ASP A 233 1.30 -18.09 -22.21
C ASP A 233 1.04 -16.60 -22.00
N THR A 234 0.96 -16.13 -20.75
CA THR A 234 0.76 -14.71 -20.44
C THR A 234 2.02 -13.88 -20.71
N SER A 235 3.20 -14.42 -20.38
CA SER A 235 4.48 -13.74 -20.66
C SER A 235 4.81 -13.70 -22.15
N HIS A 236 4.49 -14.74 -22.94
CA HIS A 236 4.65 -14.70 -24.39
C HIS A 236 3.62 -13.83 -25.10
N SER A 237 2.35 -13.79 -24.66
CA SER A 237 1.34 -12.88 -25.22
C SER A 237 1.72 -11.43 -24.95
N LEU A 238 2.01 -11.05 -23.69
CA LEU A 238 2.34 -9.66 -23.34
C LEU A 238 3.72 -9.20 -23.84
N ALA A 239 4.71 -10.10 -23.99
CA ALA A 239 6.02 -9.75 -24.53
C ALA A 239 6.06 -9.65 -26.06
N ASN A 240 5.15 -10.34 -26.76
CA ASN A 240 5.05 -10.33 -28.23
C ASN A 240 3.98 -9.36 -28.77
N ASP A 241 2.99 -8.96 -27.96
CA ASP A 241 1.96 -8.06 -28.44
C ASP A 241 2.49 -6.62 -28.62
N SER A 242 2.12 -6.08 -29.77
CA SER A 242 2.52 -4.83 -30.45
C SER A 242 2.56 -3.53 -29.61
N ALA A 243 2.18 -3.56 -28.33
CA ALA A 243 2.21 -2.41 -27.42
C ALA A 243 3.64 -1.85 -27.20
N ARG A 244 4.68 -2.68 -27.38
CA ARG A 244 6.08 -2.28 -27.22
C ARG A 244 6.55 -1.19 -28.21
N ASN A 245 5.93 -1.07 -29.38
CA ASN A 245 6.36 -0.14 -30.43
C ASN A 245 5.51 1.13 -30.56
N SER A 246 4.32 1.19 -29.95
CA SER A 246 3.41 2.34 -30.08
C SER A 246 3.56 3.39 -28.96
N LEU A 247 4.36 3.09 -27.92
CA LEU A 247 4.62 3.97 -26.78
C LEU A 247 5.76 4.98 -27.01
N VAL A 248 6.38 4.98 -28.19
CA VAL A 248 7.45 5.94 -28.55
C VAL A 248 6.89 7.34 -28.89
N GLY A 249 5.59 7.46 -29.17
CA GLY A 249 4.94 8.72 -29.57
C GLY A 249 4.22 9.49 -28.46
N CYS A 250 3.84 8.83 -27.37
CA CYS A 250 3.22 9.46 -26.21
C CYS A 250 4.28 9.44 -25.11
N GLY A 251 4.69 10.59 -24.57
CA GLY A 251 5.77 10.73 -23.57
C GLY A 251 5.51 10.06 -22.21
N PHE A 252 4.78 8.95 -22.16
CA PHE A 252 4.64 8.09 -21.00
C PHE A 252 5.93 7.32 -20.77
N ILE A 253 6.55 7.53 -19.62
CA ILE A 253 7.66 6.71 -19.14
C ILE A 253 7.05 5.38 -18.72
N VAL A 254 7.01 4.39 -19.62
CA VAL A 254 6.78 3.01 -19.19
C VAL A 254 7.94 2.64 -18.28
N PRO A 255 7.72 2.19 -17.02
CA PRO A 255 8.78 1.65 -16.20
C PRO A 255 9.44 0.52 -16.99
N ARG A 256 10.65 0.77 -17.49
CA ARG A 256 11.50 -0.30 -17.99
C ARG A 256 11.70 -1.22 -16.79
N LEU A 257 11.55 -2.52 -17.00
CA LEU A 257 12.26 -3.53 -16.22
C LEU A 257 13.77 -3.27 -16.42
N VAL A 258 14.29 -2.25 -15.75
CA VAL A 258 15.71 -2.05 -15.45
C VAL A 258 15.88 -2.86 -14.16
N ASP A 259 16.13 -4.17 -14.24
CA ASP A 259 17.50 -4.68 -14.31
C ASP A 259 17.57 -6.13 -14.84
N ALA A 260 16.76 -6.47 -15.84
CA ALA A 260 16.69 -7.85 -16.30
C ALA A 260 16.58 -7.98 -17.82
N ASP A 261 17.73 -7.91 -18.51
CA ASP A 261 17.95 -8.59 -19.80
C ASP A 261 17.90 -10.14 -19.59
N TYR A 262 16.86 -10.65 -18.94
CA TYR A 262 16.65 -12.09 -18.77
C TYR A 262 15.91 -12.61 -20.00
N THR A 263 16.70 -13.06 -20.96
CA THR A 263 16.22 -14.10 -21.87
C THR A 263 16.01 -15.35 -21.02
N VAL A 264 14.75 -15.60 -20.62
CA VAL A 264 14.33 -16.83 -19.94
C VAL A 264 14.74 -17.99 -20.84
N LYS A 265 15.89 -18.61 -20.56
CA LYS A 265 16.27 -19.86 -21.19
C LYS A 265 15.45 -20.95 -20.51
N GLY A 266 15.03 -21.97 -21.26
CA GLY A 266 14.30 -23.12 -20.72
C GLY A 266 15.10 -23.76 -19.58
N GLY A 267 14.75 -23.40 -18.34
CA GLY A 267 15.54 -23.64 -17.13
C GLY A 267 15.19 -22.70 -15.97
N ASP A 268 14.68 -21.49 -16.24
CA ASP A 268 14.41 -20.46 -15.22
C ASP A 268 13.00 -20.52 -14.57
N SER A 269 12.31 -21.67 -14.59
CA SER A 269 10.96 -21.77 -14.00
C SER A 269 10.95 -21.46 -12.50
N ALA A 270 12.02 -21.81 -11.78
CA ALA A 270 12.19 -21.48 -10.36
C ALA A 270 12.34 -19.96 -10.12
N LEU A 271 12.95 -19.24 -11.06
CA LEU A 271 13.15 -17.78 -10.94
C LEU A 271 11.85 -17.03 -11.26
N LEU A 272 11.09 -17.51 -12.25
CA LEU A 272 9.74 -17.02 -12.54
C LEU A 272 8.78 -17.29 -11.36
N SER A 273 8.81 -18.47 -10.75
CA SER A 273 8.00 -18.75 -9.55
C SER A 273 8.39 -17.88 -8.35
N TYR A 274 9.67 -17.51 -8.21
CA TYR A 274 10.11 -16.56 -7.19
C TYR A 274 9.58 -15.14 -7.45
N ALA A 275 9.60 -14.70 -8.71
CA ALA A 275 9.25 -13.34 -9.11
C ALA A 275 7.73 -13.12 -9.28
N LEU A 276 6.98 -14.15 -9.65
CA LEU A 276 5.57 -14.04 -10.01
C LEU A 276 4.68 -13.52 -8.87
N PRO A 277 4.76 -14.02 -7.61
CA PRO A 277 3.94 -13.47 -6.53
C PRO A 277 4.25 -11.99 -6.28
N GLY A 278 5.54 -11.60 -6.32
CA GLY A 278 5.95 -10.21 -6.18
C GLY A 278 5.49 -9.33 -7.34
N TRP A 279 5.51 -9.86 -8.57
CA TRP A 279 5.05 -9.14 -9.77
C TRP A 279 3.54 -8.94 -9.77
N LEU A 280 2.75 -9.99 -9.50
CA LEU A 280 1.30 -9.89 -9.33
C LEU A 280 0.97 -8.92 -8.19
N ARG A 281 1.63 -9.07 -7.04
CA ARG A 281 1.37 -8.20 -5.89
C ARG A 281 1.66 -6.74 -6.21
N GLY A 282 2.80 -6.45 -6.82
CA GLY A 282 3.20 -5.10 -7.21
C GLY A 282 2.28 -4.45 -8.25
N LYS A 283 1.44 -5.22 -8.94
CA LYS A 283 0.37 -4.72 -9.81
C LYS A 283 -0.97 -4.53 -9.08
N SER A 284 -1.28 -5.45 -8.16
CA SER A 284 -2.55 -5.52 -7.43
C SER A 284 -2.81 -4.41 -6.43
N VAL A 285 -1.74 -3.78 -5.93
CA VAL A 285 -1.89 -2.82 -4.84
C VAL A 285 -1.66 -1.42 -5.35
N LEU A 286 -2.56 -0.53 -4.92
CA LEU A 286 -2.40 0.90 -5.02
C LEU A 286 -1.33 1.43 -4.04
N GLY A 287 -0.33 0.63 -3.64
CA GLY A 287 0.69 1.00 -2.65
C GLY A 287 1.51 2.19 -3.12
N VAL A 288 1.95 2.16 -4.39
CA VAL A 288 2.56 3.31 -5.07
C VAL A 288 1.59 4.50 -5.11
N GLY A 289 0.32 4.25 -5.44
CA GLY A 289 -0.71 5.28 -5.48
C GLY A 289 -0.93 5.96 -4.13
N PHE A 290 -0.90 5.21 -3.04
CA PHE A 290 -1.01 5.73 -1.67
C PHE A 290 0.23 6.55 -1.28
N CYS A 291 1.42 6.12 -1.68
CA CYS A 291 2.63 6.92 -1.48
C CYS A 291 2.56 8.25 -2.26
N ILE A 292 2.21 8.19 -3.54
CA ILE A 292 2.06 9.38 -4.39
C ILE A 292 1.02 10.34 -3.82
N THR A 293 -0.13 9.83 -3.39
CA THR A 293 -1.18 10.66 -2.80
C THR A 293 -0.82 11.21 -1.43
N THR A 294 0.08 10.56 -0.70
CA THR A 294 0.58 11.05 0.60
C THR A 294 1.61 12.17 0.41
N PHE A 295 2.57 12.00 -0.51
CA PHE A 295 3.72 12.91 -0.61
C PHE A 295 3.64 13.88 -1.79
N GLY A 296 2.94 13.52 -2.87
CA GLY A 296 2.87 14.29 -4.11
C GLY A 296 1.67 15.23 -4.23
N THR A 297 0.68 15.16 -3.32
CA THR A 297 -0.46 16.09 -3.37
C THR A 297 -0.14 17.43 -2.71
N PRO A 298 -0.58 18.56 -3.29
CA PRO A 298 -0.40 19.88 -2.74
C PRO A 298 -1.19 20.00 -1.44
N GLY A 299 -0.60 20.65 -0.45
CA GLY A 299 -1.29 20.86 0.80
C GLY A 299 -0.38 21.29 1.91
N GLU A 300 -0.64 20.77 3.10
CA GLU A 300 0.07 21.20 4.29
C GLU A 300 1.55 20.79 4.28
N PHE A 301 1.89 19.73 3.55
CA PHE A 301 3.23 19.15 3.53
C PHE A 301 4.05 19.50 2.29
N ASP A 302 3.42 19.69 1.11
CA ASP A 302 4.02 19.98 -0.22
C ASP A 302 5.52 19.63 -0.31
N LEU A 303 5.80 18.33 -0.31
CA LEU A 303 7.15 17.79 -0.20
C LEU A 303 7.76 17.59 -1.61
N PRO A 304 8.98 18.10 -1.87
CA PRO A 304 9.65 17.88 -3.14
C PRO A 304 9.76 16.40 -3.50
N THR A 305 9.41 16.03 -4.74
CA THR A 305 9.48 14.65 -5.27
C THR A 305 10.80 13.95 -4.94
N MET A 306 11.91 14.66 -5.10
CA MET A 306 13.27 14.15 -4.84
C MET A 306 13.52 13.67 -3.40
N LEU A 307 12.72 14.07 -2.42
CA LEU A 307 12.91 13.66 -1.02
C LEU A 307 12.31 12.28 -0.71
N TRP A 308 11.37 11.81 -1.53
CA TRP A 308 10.64 10.58 -1.22
C TRP A 308 10.58 9.57 -2.35
N MET A 309 10.83 9.99 -3.59
CA MET A 309 10.76 9.11 -4.77
C MET A 309 11.74 7.94 -4.68
N ASP A 310 12.95 8.15 -4.16
CA ASP A 310 13.97 7.10 -4.01
C ASP A 310 13.55 6.01 -3.00
N ALA A 311 12.65 6.34 -2.06
CA ALA A 311 12.11 5.39 -1.08
C ALA A 311 10.86 4.66 -1.59
N LEU A 312 10.29 5.07 -2.73
CA LEU A 312 9.00 4.61 -3.23
C LEU A 312 8.88 3.07 -3.35
N PRO A 313 9.87 2.33 -3.88
CA PRO A 313 9.78 0.87 -3.97
C PRO A 313 9.71 0.19 -2.59
N ASP A 314 10.44 0.72 -1.61
CA ASP A 314 10.43 0.18 -0.24
C ASP A 314 9.16 0.57 0.51
N MET A 315 8.65 1.78 0.31
CA MET A 315 7.34 2.19 0.86
C MET A 315 6.21 1.33 0.30
N GLN A 316 6.22 1.05 -1.01
CA GLN A 316 5.29 0.12 -1.64
C GLN A 316 5.40 -1.26 -0.99
N THR A 317 6.60 -1.84 -0.97
CA THR A 317 6.85 -3.17 -0.38
C THR A 317 6.32 -3.26 1.06
N TYR A 318 6.54 -2.21 1.85
CA TYR A 318 6.03 -2.14 3.21
C TYR A 318 4.50 -2.17 3.24
N LEU A 319 3.83 -1.27 2.51
CA LEU A 319 2.36 -1.16 2.53
C LEU A 319 1.68 -2.45 2.05
N GLU A 320 2.20 -3.06 0.99
CA GLU A 320 1.65 -4.29 0.40
C GLU A 320 1.72 -5.47 1.37
N HIS A 321 2.88 -5.68 1.99
CA HIS A 321 3.08 -6.80 2.92
C HIS A 321 2.42 -6.57 4.27
N VAL A 322 2.33 -5.32 4.73
CA VAL A 322 1.48 -5.00 5.89
C VAL A 322 0.03 -5.28 5.59
N ASN A 323 -0.48 -4.89 4.42
CA ASN A 323 -1.84 -5.25 4.03
C ASN A 323 -2.03 -6.75 4.08
N ASP A 324 -1.16 -7.53 3.41
CA ASP A 324 -1.23 -9.00 3.37
C ASP A 324 -1.31 -9.61 4.78
N LEU A 325 -0.46 -9.14 5.69
CA LEU A 325 -0.44 -9.64 7.06
C LEU A 325 -1.71 -9.28 7.83
N MET A 326 -2.20 -8.05 7.66
CA MET A 326 -3.35 -7.52 8.38
C MET A 326 -4.69 -8.03 7.83
N SER A 327 -4.76 -8.39 6.55
CA SER A 327 -5.95 -8.94 5.86
C SER A 327 -6.00 -10.47 5.86
N LEU A 328 -4.89 -11.16 6.16
CA LEU A 328 -4.83 -12.63 6.15
C LEU A 328 -5.94 -13.30 6.98
N CYS A 329 -6.25 -12.75 8.15
CA CYS A 329 -7.30 -13.31 9.01
C CYS A 329 -8.69 -13.25 8.34
N THR A 330 -8.99 -12.16 7.63
CA THR A 330 -10.25 -12.00 6.90
C THR A 330 -10.29 -12.87 5.64
N GLU A 331 -9.18 -12.94 4.90
CA GLU A 331 -9.05 -13.76 3.69
C GLU A 331 -9.23 -15.26 4.00
N LEU A 332 -8.58 -15.75 5.06
CA LEU A 332 -8.74 -17.15 5.51
C LEU A 332 -10.16 -17.47 6.02
N ALA A 333 -10.88 -16.47 6.53
CA ALA A 333 -12.26 -16.63 6.97
C ALA A 333 -13.22 -16.83 5.79
N VAL A 334 -12.96 -16.18 4.66
CA VAL A 334 -13.77 -16.30 3.42
C VAL A 334 -13.26 -17.36 2.45
N HIS A 335 -12.25 -18.15 2.85
CA HIS A 335 -11.61 -19.18 2.03
C HIS A 335 -10.93 -18.64 0.77
N ASP A 336 -10.43 -17.40 0.84
CA ASP A 336 -9.70 -16.81 -0.27
C ASP A 336 -8.32 -17.49 -0.43
N CYS A 337 -8.16 -18.18 -1.56
CA CYS A 337 -6.94 -18.89 -1.92
C CYS A 337 -5.98 -18.01 -2.75
N THR A 338 -6.39 -16.80 -3.10
CA THR A 338 -5.66 -15.87 -3.96
C THR A 338 -4.82 -14.86 -3.19
N SER A 339 -4.91 -14.86 -1.85
CA SER A 339 -4.04 -14.03 -1.02
C SER A 339 -2.57 -14.25 -1.38
N ASN A 340 -1.78 -13.17 -1.38
CA ASN A 340 -0.37 -13.23 -1.73
C ASN A 340 0.41 -14.22 -0.83
N ILE A 341 0.07 -14.29 0.46
CA ILE A 341 0.66 -15.26 1.40
C ILE A 341 0.31 -16.70 0.99
N ALA A 342 -0.92 -16.96 0.56
CA ALA A 342 -1.33 -18.27 0.06
C ALA A 342 -0.55 -18.66 -1.20
N ILE A 343 -0.48 -17.75 -2.18
CA ILE A 343 0.26 -17.94 -3.44
C ILE A 343 1.73 -18.19 -3.15
N MET A 344 2.40 -17.32 -2.38
CA MET A 344 3.81 -17.47 -2.01
C MET A 344 4.07 -18.83 -1.36
N THR A 345 3.24 -19.25 -0.40
CA THR A 345 3.43 -20.54 0.28
C THR A 345 3.32 -21.71 -0.68
N LYS A 346 2.29 -21.70 -1.55
CA LYS A 346 2.04 -22.76 -2.53
C LYS A 346 3.18 -22.85 -3.54
N GLU A 347 3.57 -21.73 -4.14
CA GLU A 347 4.65 -21.66 -5.13
C GLU A 347 5.97 -22.17 -4.55
N ARG A 348 6.37 -21.68 -3.37
CA ARG A 348 7.59 -22.12 -2.68
C ARG A 348 7.61 -23.63 -2.43
N ARG A 349 6.47 -24.18 -1.98
CA ARG A 349 6.32 -25.61 -1.70
C ARG A 349 6.33 -26.45 -2.97
N GLN A 350 5.69 -26.00 -4.05
CA GLN A 350 5.69 -26.69 -5.35
C GLN A 350 7.08 -26.72 -6.01
N HIS A 351 7.94 -25.78 -5.66
CA HIS A 351 9.33 -25.71 -6.14
C HIS A 351 10.34 -26.33 -5.16
N ASP A 352 9.89 -27.19 -4.24
CA ASP A 352 10.75 -27.88 -3.26
C ASP A 352 11.66 -26.93 -2.46
N THR A 353 11.20 -25.70 -2.20
CA THR A 353 11.97 -24.75 -1.38
C THR A 353 12.10 -25.33 0.04
N PRO A 354 13.32 -25.45 0.60
CA PRO A 354 13.50 -25.96 1.96
C PRO A 354 12.80 -25.07 2.98
N GLY A 355 12.09 -25.67 3.94
CA GLY A 355 11.35 -24.95 4.98
C GLY A 355 11.29 -25.70 6.30
N THR A 356 10.39 -25.27 7.18
CA THR A 356 10.32 -25.78 8.56
C THR A 356 9.26 -26.85 8.79
N ALA A 357 8.55 -27.28 7.74
CA ALA A 357 7.57 -28.36 7.87
C ALA A 357 8.23 -29.70 8.26
N PRO A 358 7.48 -30.67 8.81
CA PRO A 358 8.03 -31.98 9.21
C PRO A 358 8.68 -32.78 8.07
N ASP A 359 8.27 -32.53 6.83
CA ASP A 359 8.85 -33.11 5.62
C ASP A 359 10.06 -32.31 5.10
N GLY A 360 10.46 -31.23 5.77
CA GLY A 360 11.50 -30.30 5.37
C GLY A 360 11.07 -29.29 4.30
N GLY A 361 9.79 -29.28 3.90
CA GLY A 361 9.26 -28.39 2.88
C GLY A 361 8.85 -27.01 3.42
N TRP A 362 8.66 -26.07 2.50
CA TRP A 362 8.09 -24.75 2.80
C TRP A 362 6.66 -24.86 3.32
N CYS A 363 6.31 -24.05 4.32
CA CYS A 363 4.96 -23.95 4.88
C CYS A 363 4.56 -22.50 5.16
N LEU A 364 3.31 -22.30 5.60
CA LEU A 364 2.77 -20.98 5.91
C LEU A 364 3.63 -20.19 6.92
N ARG A 365 4.19 -20.89 7.92
CA ARG A 365 5.08 -20.28 8.92
C ARG A 365 6.31 -19.66 8.27
N ASP A 366 6.89 -20.33 7.27
CA ASP A 366 8.06 -19.84 6.55
C ASP A 366 7.72 -18.59 5.74
N THR A 367 6.58 -18.60 5.05
CA THR A 367 6.08 -17.43 4.32
C THR A 367 5.82 -16.23 5.24
N LEU A 368 5.22 -16.43 6.41
CA LEU A 368 4.98 -15.36 7.37
C LEU A 368 6.29 -14.75 7.89
N ASN A 369 7.30 -15.58 8.15
CA ASN A 369 8.65 -15.10 8.49
C ASN A 369 9.27 -14.31 7.34
N GLU A 370 9.15 -14.79 6.09
CA GLU A 370 9.66 -14.10 4.90
C GLU A 370 8.98 -12.73 4.74
N VAL A 371 7.65 -12.68 4.80
CA VAL A 371 6.86 -11.44 4.68
C VAL A 371 7.20 -10.45 5.79
N HIS A 372 7.29 -10.91 7.03
CA HIS A 372 7.68 -10.06 8.16
C HIS A 372 9.08 -9.46 7.98
N SER A 373 10.05 -10.29 7.55
CA SER A 373 11.42 -9.83 7.29
C SER A 373 11.44 -8.78 6.18
N LYS A 374 10.68 -8.97 5.10
CA LYS A 374 10.55 -7.99 4.01
C LYS A 374 9.97 -6.66 4.49
N ILE A 375 8.98 -6.68 5.39
CA ILE A 375 8.40 -5.46 5.98
C ILE A 375 9.47 -4.71 6.78
N LEU A 376 10.20 -5.40 7.65
CA LEU A 376 11.25 -4.77 8.47
C LEU A 376 12.39 -4.21 7.62
N ASP A 377 12.87 -4.99 6.66
CA ASP A 377 13.93 -4.59 5.75
C ASP A 377 13.52 -3.37 4.92
N ALA A 378 12.29 -3.35 4.39
CA ALA A 378 11.74 -2.21 3.68
C ALA A 378 11.66 -0.99 4.60
N LYS A 379 11.15 -1.15 5.83
CA LYS A 379 11.10 -0.06 6.82
C LYS A 379 12.49 0.52 7.09
N ILE A 380 13.49 -0.34 7.34
CA ILE A 380 14.87 0.07 7.61
C ILE A 380 15.44 0.84 6.42
N ARG A 381 15.19 0.39 5.18
CA ARG A 381 15.64 1.10 3.98
C ARG A 381 14.93 2.43 3.79
N VAL A 382 13.61 2.53 4.03
CA VAL A 382 12.90 3.81 4.00
C VAL A 382 13.45 4.78 5.06
N ASP A 383 13.64 4.33 6.30
CA ASP A 383 14.22 5.16 7.38
C ASP A 383 15.64 5.63 7.02
N LYS A 384 16.41 4.77 6.35
CA LYS A 384 17.75 5.08 5.85
C LYS A 384 17.71 6.03 4.65
N THR A 385 16.70 5.99 3.80
CA THR A 385 16.56 6.91 2.67
C THR A 385 16.13 8.29 3.16
N PHE A 386 15.20 8.37 4.11
CA PHE A 386 14.73 9.65 4.62
C PHE A 386 15.71 10.37 5.54
N ARG A 387 16.77 9.69 6.03
CA ARG A 387 17.94 10.19 6.78
C ARG A 387 17.87 11.68 7.15
N PRO A 388 16.96 12.05 8.05
CA PRO A 388 16.86 13.44 8.42
C PRO A 388 18.09 13.78 9.27
N ASN A 389 18.56 15.01 9.16
CA ASN A 389 19.51 15.54 10.14
C ASN A 389 18.90 15.32 11.55
N PRO A 390 19.58 14.61 12.47
CA PRO A 390 19.06 14.35 13.80
C PRO A 390 18.63 15.62 14.52
N ASP A 391 19.33 16.73 14.32
CA ASP A 391 19.04 18.02 14.97
C ASP A 391 17.72 18.62 14.46
N ALA A 392 17.28 18.26 13.25
CA ALA A 392 15.98 18.64 12.72
C ALA A 392 14.80 17.92 13.41
N TRP A 393 15.05 16.83 14.14
CA TRP A 393 14.02 16.10 14.87
C TRP A 393 13.71 16.65 16.26
N TYR A 394 14.59 17.42 16.86
CA TYR A 394 14.46 17.83 18.25
C TYR A 394 14.40 19.34 18.39
N ASN A 395 13.50 19.84 19.22
CA ASN A 395 13.53 21.21 19.70
C ASN A 395 14.79 21.46 20.55
N ASP A 396 15.10 22.73 20.83
CA ASP A 396 16.27 23.13 21.64
C ASP A 396 16.27 22.53 23.06
N ASP A 397 15.11 22.08 23.54
CA ASP A 397 14.91 21.39 24.82
C ASP A 397 15.10 19.87 24.74
N GLY A 398 15.44 19.33 23.57
CA GLY A 398 15.62 17.90 23.32
C GLY A 398 14.31 17.12 23.10
N ILE A 399 13.16 17.79 22.98
CA ILE A 399 11.87 17.13 22.71
C ILE A 399 11.67 16.94 21.21
N VAL A 400 11.21 15.74 20.80
CA VAL A 400 10.89 15.46 19.40
C VAL A 400 9.84 16.43 18.86
N ARG A 401 10.16 17.09 17.74
CA ARG A 401 9.25 17.98 17.02
C ARG A 401 8.05 17.20 16.52
N ASN A 402 6.85 17.69 16.84
CA ASN A 402 5.63 17.12 16.28
C ASN A 402 5.42 17.60 14.82
N LEU A 403 4.48 16.97 14.12
CA LEU A 403 4.20 17.26 12.72
C LEU A 403 3.85 18.73 12.46
N ALA A 404 3.05 19.35 13.33
CA ALA A 404 2.65 20.75 13.19
C ALA A 404 3.84 21.71 13.34
N GLN A 405 4.78 21.40 14.24
CA GLN A 405 6.02 22.15 14.39
C GLN A 405 6.90 22.04 13.14
N LEU A 406 7.06 20.84 12.57
CA LEU A 406 7.84 20.64 11.35
C LEU A 406 7.22 21.37 10.15
N VAL A 407 5.89 21.31 10.00
CA VAL A 407 5.15 22.09 8.99
C VAL A 407 5.38 23.59 9.16
N ALA A 408 5.30 24.10 10.39
CA ALA A 408 5.51 25.51 10.68
C ALA A 408 6.93 25.98 10.31
N LEU A 409 7.95 25.16 10.56
CA LEU A 409 9.34 25.45 10.18
C LEU A 409 9.53 25.43 8.66
N CYS A 410 8.94 24.46 7.95
CA CYS A 410 8.98 24.43 6.49
C CYS A 410 8.37 25.70 5.86
N LYS A 411 7.28 26.23 6.44
CA LYS A 411 6.59 27.43 5.95
C LYS A 411 7.23 28.74 6.41
N GLY A 412 7.71 28.79 7.65
CA GLY A 412 8.18 30.00 8.33
C GLY A 412 9.68 30.27 8.21
N GLY A 413 10.46 29.27 7.79
CA GLY A 413 11.91 29.35 7.81
C GLY A 413 12.52 28.30 8.74
N ALA A 414 13.56 27.62 8.27
CA ALA A 414 14.37 26.75 9.11
C ALA A 414 15.10 27.58 10.18
N PRO A 415 15.32 27.01 11.37
CA PRO A 415 16.24 27.57 12.36
C PRO A 415 17.61 27.88 11.74
N THR A 416 18.34 28.85 12.27
CA THR A 416 19.62 29.31 11.67
C THR A 416 20.70 28.24 11.58
N ASP A 417 20.59 27.20 12.42
CA ASP A 417 21.46 26.04 12.53
C ASP A 417 21.04 24.87 11.63
N LEU A 418 19.89 24.96 10.95
CA LEU A 418 19.37 23.92 10.07
C LEU A 418 19.16 24.44 8.65
N SER A 419 19.39 23.59 7.66
CA SER A 419 18.95 23.90 6.30
C SER A 419 17.45 23.64 6.14
N GLN A 420 16.83 24.26 5.13
CA GLN A 420 15.44 23.94 4.76
C GLN A 420 15.28 22.47 4.36
N ASP A 421 16.29 21.87 3.74
CA ASP A 421 16.24 20.48 3.32
C ASP A 421 16.30 19.53 4.53
N ASP A 422 17.01 19.89 5.60
CA ASP A 422 17.01 19.14 6.86
C ASP A 422 15.61 19.09 7.49
N VAL A 423 14.93 20.24 7.55
CA VAL A 423 13.57 20.34 8.08
C VAL A 423 12.58 19.56 7.20
N ARG A 424 12.71 19.67 5.87
CA ARG A 424 11.87 18.92 4.93
C ARG A 424 12.10 17.42 5.02
N GLY A 425 13.34 16.95 5.16
CA GLY A 425 13.66 15.54 5.38
C GLY A 425 13.04 15.02 6.67
N ALA A 426 13.10 15.81 7.75
CA ALA A 426 12.42 15.47 9.01
C ALA A 426 10.90 15.41 8.85
N LEU A 427 10.30 16.36 8.12
CA LEU A 427 8.87 16.37 7.80
C LEU A 427 8.46 15.13 6.97
N THR A 428 9.20 14.79 5.90
CA THR A 428 8.95 13.60 5.08
C THR A 428 8.90 12.33 5.92
N LYS A 429 9.89 12.14 6.79
CA LYS A 429 9.92 10.97 7.68
C LYS A 429 8.77 10.99 8.68
N ALA A 430 8.43 12.14 9.27
CA ALA A 430 7.32 12.25 10.20
C ALA A 430 5.96 11.95 9.54
N VAL A 431 5.75 12.41 8.29
CA VAL A 431 4.56 12.10 7.49
C VAL A 431 4.49 10.59 7.22
N TRP A 432 5.60 9.96 6.83
CA TRP A 432 5.66 8.51 6.62
C TRP A 432 5.32 7.72 7.88
N GLU A 433 5.98 8.00 9.01
CA GLU A 433 5.73 7.29 10.26
C GLU A 433 4.27 7.42 10.73
N ARG A 434 3.67 8.59 10.52
CA ARG A 434 2.26 8.83 10.81
C ARG A 434 1.35 8.03 9.88
N HIS A 435 1.64 8.05 8.58
CA HIS A 435 0.91 7.26 7.59
C HIS A 435 0.93 5.77 7.94
N LEU A 436 2.10 5.24 8.30
CA LEU A 436 2.24 3.83 8.71
C LEU A 436 1.40 3.47 9.94
N LYS A 437 1.46 4.30 10.99
CA LYS A 437 0.69 4.09 12.22
C LYS A 437 -0.82 4.14 11.92
N ALA A 438 -1.25 5.09 11.10
CA ALA A 438 -2.64 5.21 10.68
C ALA A 438 -3.09 4.01 9.84
N TYR A 439 -2.24 3.51 8.93
CA TYR A 439 -2.50 2.35 8.08
C TYR A 439 -2.77 1.10 8.90
N VAL A 440 -1.87 0.81 9.84
CA VAL A 440 -1.98 -0.33 10.74
C VAL A 440 -3.21 -0.20 11.65
N ALA A 441 -3.47 1.00 12.17
CA ALA A 441 -4.62 1.25 13.02
C ALA A 441 -5.97 1.19 12.28
N TRP A 442 -6.00 1.55 11.00
CA TRP A 442 -7.20 1.40 10.17
C TRP A 442 -7.59 -0.08 10.05
N HIS A 443 -6.62 -0.96 9.79
CA HIS A 443 -6.87 -2.39 9.81
C HIS A 443 -7.37 -2.84 11.18
N ASP A 444 -6.75 -2.39 12.28
CA ASP A 444 -7.10 -2.86 13.63
C ASP A 444 -8.55 -2.58 14.03
N SER A 445 -9.08 -1.45 13.59
CA SER A 445 -10.46 -1.10 13.92
C SER A 445 -11.48 -2.03 13.26
N THR A 446 -12.41 -2.52 14.07
CA THR A 446 -13.67 -3.05 13.56
C THR A 446 -14.39 -1.95 12.75
N PRO A 447 -14.77 -2.20 11.47
CA PRO A 447 -15.50 -1.25 10.63
C PRO A 447 -16.82 -0.74 11.27
N SER A 448 -17.30 -1.40 12.32
CA SER A 448 -18.57 -1.16 13.01
C SER A 448 -18.61 0.04 13.95
N HIS A 449 -17.53 0.79 14.14
CA HIS A 449 -17.50 1.90 15.12
C HIS A 449 -17.84 3.28 14.58
N ARG A 450 -18.09 3.42 13.27
CA ARG A 450 -18.61 4.69 12.75
C ARG A 450 -20.01 4.96 13.29
N LYS A 451 -20.19 6.14 13.90
CA LYS A 451 -21.49 6.65 14.32
C LYS A 451 -22.34 7.00 13.10
N PHE A 452 -21.70 7.50 12.05
CA PHE A 452 -22.34 7.83 10.78
C PHE A 452 -21.92 6.83 9.70
N LYS A 453 -22.85 5.95 9.29
CA LYS A 453 -22.67 5.15 8.09
C LYS A 453 -23.35 5.86 6.94
N ILE A 454 -22.60 6.09 5.87
CA ILE A 454 -23.16 6.70 4.66
C ILE A 454 -24.24 5.78 4.11
N SER A 455 -24.08 4.45 4.25
CA SER A 455 -25.11 3.47 3.90
C SER A 455 -26.49 3.75 4.53
N ASP A 456 -26.52 4.30 5.73
CA ASP A 456 -27.77 4.53 6.47
C ASP A 456 -28.56 5.75 5.91
N GLN A 457 -27.90 6.61 5.13
CA GLN A 457 -28.53 7.74 4.43
C GLN A 457 -29.28 7.31 3.16
N PHE A 458 -28.97 6.14 2.63
CA PHE A 458 -29.63 5.59 1.44
C PHE A 458 -30.72 4.61 1.90
N THR A 459 -31.97 5.10 1.98
CA THR A 459 -33.15 4.27 2.35
C THR A 459 -33.26 2.99 1.51
N SER A 460 -33.75 1.91 2.13
CA SER A 460 -33.72 0.49 1.71
C SER A 460 -34.26 0.10 0.33
N LYS A 461 -34.57 1.03 -0.59
CA LYS A 461 -34.94 0.68 -1.98
C LYS A 461 -33.81 -0.04 -2.73
N ALA A 462 -32.55 0.16 -2.33
CA ALA A 462 -31.40 -0.59 -2.85
C ALA A 462 -31.38 -2.08 -2.42
N ALA A 463 -32.18 -2.48 -1.42
CA ALA A 463 -32.27 -3.88 -1.00
C ALA A 463 -33.18 -4.73 -1.89
N GLU A 464 -34.04 -4.12 -2.72
CA GLU A 464 -35.06 -4.83 -3.52
C GLU A 464 -34.70 -4.96 -5.01
N SER A 465 -33.71 -4.22 -5.52
CA SER A 465 -33.43 -4.16 -6.97
C SER A 465 -32.49 -5.25 -7.50
N PHE A 466 -31.92 -6.10 -6.65
CA PHE A 466 -30.88 -7.06 -7.07
C PHE A 466 -31.40 -8.44 -7.49
N GLU A 467 -32.64 -8.82 -7.13
CA GLU A 467 -33.20 -10.11 -7.58
C GLU A 467 -33.48 -10.17 -9.10
N GLY A 468 -33.40 -9.03 -9.81
CA GLY A 468 -33.72 -8.96 -11.24
C GLY A 468 -32.56 -9.16 -12.22
N TRP A 469 -31.29 -9.12 -11.77
CA TRP A 469 -30.12 -9.19 -12.67
C TRP A 469 -29.47 -10.58 -12.76
N THR A 470 -29.76 -11.48 -11.82
CA THR A 470 -29.25 -12.87 -11.85
C THR A 470 -30.11 -13.84 -12.66
N SER A 471 -31.09 -13.35 -13.42
CA SER A 471 -32.05 -14.16 -14.18
C SER A 471 -32.09 -13.87 -15.69
N GLY A 472 -30.97 -13.41 -16.27
CA GLY A 472 -30.79 -13.20 -17.71
C GLY A 472 -29.84 -14.19 -18.34
#